data_AF-A0A1I6R1K3-F1
#
_entry.id   AF-A0A1I6R1K3-F1
#
_cell.length_a   1.000
_cell.length_b   1.000
_cell.length_c   1.000
_cell.angle_alpha   90.00
_cell.angle_beta   90.00
_cell.angle_gamma   90.00
#
_symmetry.space_group_name_H-M   'P 1'
#
loop_
_entity.id
_entity.type
_entity.pdbx_description
1 polymer ?
#
loop_
_entity_poly.entity_id
_entity_poly.type
_entity_poly.pdbx_seq_one_letter_code
_entity_poly.pdbx_strand_id
1 'polypeptide(L)'
;MSKRTRMVSWSLSAIVLIWIIEFYFASFFSYWRVLPSVLFAWPIILFNIYCALKIPVDKSKFYRWLSLTTPVLLAVILIIPTIQVLLTKEEKLMSTSSPDESYTVNVYQKSNPKALVAERKGPLWFKQHLYVERNFEHVIVQWITSHQLQINQHVIDLRKAGHAK
;
A
#
# COMPACT_ATOMS: atom_id res chain seq x y z
N MET A 1 -10.36 -12.94 29.39
CA MET A 1 -9.53 -11.82 28.89
C MET A 1 -9.80 -10.55 29.69
N SER A 2 -8.78 -9.74 30.01
CA SER A 2 -8.95 -8.48 30.75
C SER A 2 -9.55 -7.37 29.86
N LYS A 3 -10.18 -6.35 30.46
CA LYS A 3 -10.69 -5.17 29.72
C LYS A 3 -9.58 -4.47 28.92
N ARG A 4 -8.37 -4.43 29.48
CA ARG A 4 -7.18 -3.81 28.85
C ARG A 4 -6.76 -4.53 27.57
N THR A 5 -6.68 -5.86 27.59
CA THR A 5 -6.33 -6.66 26.41
C THR A 5 -7.35 -6.49 25.28
N ARG A 6 -8.64 -6.31 25.61
CA ARG A 6 -9.69 -6.05 24.61
C ARG A 6 -9.52 -4.70 23.93
N MET A 7 -9.25 -3.65 24.70
CA MET A 7 -8.98 -2.32 24.16
C MET A 7 -7.76 -2.31 23.24
N VAL A 8 -6.69 -3.02 23.61
CA VAL A 8 -5.51 -3.17 22.75
C VAL A 8 -5.88 -3.86 21.44
N SER A 9 -6.59 -4.97 21.48
CA SER A 9 -7.00 -5.70 20.27
C SER A 9 -7.87 -4.86 19.33
N TRP A 10 -8.78 -4.05 19.87
CA TRP A 10 -9.61 -3.14 19.08
C TRP A 10 -8.80 -1.98 18.49
N SER A 11 -7.87 -1.41 19.26
CA SER A 11 -6.97 -0.36 18.77
C SER A 11 -6.09 -0.88 17.63
N LEU A 12 -5.57 -2.10 17.77
CA LEU A 12 -4.80 -2.78 16.73
C LEU A 12 -5.65 -3.05 15.47
N SER A 13 -6.92 -3.44 15.64
CA SER A 13 -7.84 -3.61 14.52
C SER A 13 -8.11 -2.28 13.79
N ALA A 14 -8.24 -1.17 14.52
CA ALA A 14 -8.39 0.16 13.93
C ALA A 14 -7.14 0.59 13.14
N ILE A 15 -5.94 0.30 13.65
CA ILE A 15 -4.68 0.56 12.94
C ILE A 15 -4.64 -0.22 11.63
N VAL A 16 -5.02 -1.51 11.64
CA VAL A 16 -5.10 -2.33 10.42
C VAL A 16 -6.09 -1.75 9.42
N LEU A 17 -7.25 -1.26 9.89
CA LEU A 17 -8.24 -0.62 9.01
C LEU A 17 -7.68 0.64 8.33
N ILE A 18 -7.01 1.52 9.10
CA ILE A 18 -6.35 2.71 8.56
C ILE A 18 -5.30 2.32 7.52
N TRP A 19 -4.56 1.25 7.78
CA TRP A 19 -3.55 0.74 6.86
C TRP A 19 -4.13 0.25 5.55
N ILE A 20 -5.24 -0.49 5.59
CA ILE A 20 -5.96 -0.91 4.38
C ILE A 20 -6.45 0.31 3.59
N ILE A 21 -7.04 1.30 4.27
CA ILE A 21 -7.51 2.53 3.63
C ILE A 21 -6.35 3.26 2.96
N GLU A 22 -5.24 3.45 3.67
CA GLU A 22 -4.05 4.11 3.14
C GLU A 22 -3.46 3.36 1.94
N PHE A 23 -3.41 2.03 1.98
CA PHE A 23 -2.91 1.23 0.86
C PHE A 23 -3.70 1.50 -0.43
N TYR A 24 -5.04 1.52 -0.35
CA TYR A 24 -5.88 1.83 -1.50
C TYR A 24 -5.81 3.31 -1.88
N PHE A 25 -5.94 4.21 -0.91
CA PHE A 25 -5.97 5.65 -1.14
C PHE A 25 -4.68 6.16 -1.77
N ALA A 26 -3.51 5.75 -1.25
CA ALA A 26 -2.21 6.12 -1.81
C ALA A 26 -2.02 5.60 -3.23
N SER A 27 -2.57 4.42 -3.54
CA SER A 27 -2.52 3.84 -4.88
C SER A 27 -3.37 4.59 -5.90
N PHE A 28 -4.58 5.01 -5.52
CA PHE A 28 -5.53 5.66 -6.43
C PHE A 28 -5.18 7.11 -6.72
N PHE A 29 -4.66 7.84 -5.73
CA PHE A 29 -4.42 9.28 -5.84
C PHE A 29 -2.93 9.65 -6.00
N SER A 30 -2.05 8.66 -6.21
CA SER A 30 -0.61 8.90 -6.32
C SER A 30 -0.01 9.63 -5.12
N TYR A 31 -0.59 9.46 -3.93
CA TYR A 31 0.00 9.95 -2.68
C TYR A 31 1.17 9.05 -2.25
N TRP A 32 1.95 9.58 -1.32
CA TRP A 32 2.96 8.79 -0.62
C TRP A 32 2.30 7.64 0.11
N ARG A 33 2.74 6.42 -0.20
CA ARG A 33 2.51 5.26 0.64
C ARG A 33 3.50 5.32 1.80
N VAL A 34 2.99 5.62 2.98
CA VAL A 34 3.74 5.82 4.23
C VAL A 34 3.85 4.51 5.00
N LEU A 35 2.80 3.69 4.94
CA LEU A 35 2.78 2.44 5.68
C LEU A 35 3.49 1.33 4.89
N PRO A 36 4.11 0.36 5.59
CA PRO A 36 4.83 -0.72 4.92
C PRO A 36 3.85 -1.65 4.17
N SER A 37 4.39 -2.71 3.56
CA SER A 37 3.58 -3.70 2.86
C SER A 37 2.43 -4.24 3.74
N VAL A 38 1.27 -4.48 3.13
CA VAL A 38 0.09 -5.09 3.79
C VAL A 38 0.42 -6.44 4.45
N LEU A 39 1.51 -7.09 4.05
CA LEU A 39 2.01 -8.32 4.67
C LEU A 39 2.27 -8.15 6.18
N PHE A 40 2.68 -6.97 6.61
CA PHE A 40 2.95 -6.67 8.03
C PHE A 40 1.67 -6.55 8.87
N ALA A 41 0.48 -6.47 8.26
CA ALA A 41 -0.79 -6.48 8.99
C ALA A 41 -1.23 -7.89 9.43
N TRP A 42 -0.76 -8.95 8.78
CA TRP A 42 -1.15 -10.34 9.10
C TRP A 42 -0.83 -10.77 10.54
N PRO A 43 0.37 -10.52 11.10
CA PRO A 43 0.66 -10.86 12.49
C PRO A 43 -0.31 -10.18 13.49
N ILE A 44 -0.72 -8.95 13.20
CA ILE A 44 -1.67 -8.19 14.03
C ILE A 44 -3.06 -8.83 13.97
N ILE A 45 -3.51 -9.22 12.77
CA ILE A 45 -4.78 -9.92 12.59
C ILE A 45 -4.78 -11.26 13.34
N LEU A 46 -3.74 -12.07 13.19
CA LEU A 46 -3.62 -13.37 13.86
C LEU A 46 -3.63 -13.21 15.39
N PHE A 47 -2.92 -12.20 15.91
CA PHE A 47 -2.94 -11.86 17.33
C PHE A 47 -4.34 -11.47 17.81
N ASN A 48 -5.08 -10.68 17.02
CA ASN A 48 -6.45 -10.28 17.35
C ASN A 48 -7.41 -11.47 17.37
N ILE A 49 -7.32 -12.39 16.40
CA ILE A 49 -8.10 -13.63 16.39
C ILE A 49 -7.79 -14.48 17.63
N TYR A 50 -6.50 -14.64 17.95
CA TYR A 50 -6.07 -15.35 19.16
C TYR A 50 -6.68 -14.74 20.43
N CYS A 51 -6.64 -13.41 20.56
CA CYS A 51 -7.24 -12.71 21.70
C CYS A 51 -8.76 -12.93 21.76
N ALA A 52 -9.45 -12.88 20.62
CA ALA A 52 -10.89 -13.08 20.53
C ALA A 52 -11.31 -14.50 20.99
N LEU A 53 -10.53 -15.53 20.64
CA LEU A 53 -10.79 -16.91 21.05
C LEU A 53 -10.67 -17.12 22.57
N LYS A 54 -9.90 -16.28 23.28
CA LYS A 54 -9.75 -16.32 24.76
C LYS A 54 -10.87 -15.60 25.52
N ILE A 55 -11.91 -15.12 24.84
CA ILE A 55 -13.08 -14.50 25.48
C ILE A 55 -14.09 -15.60 25.86
N PRO A 56 -14.42 -15.75 27.17
CA PRO A 56 -15.37 -16.77 27.62
C PRO A 56 -16.78 -16.52 27.07
N VAL A 57 -17.49 -17.60 26.73
CA VAL A 57 -18.81 -17.57 26.08
C VAL A 57 -19.88 -16.98 27.01
N ASP A 58 -19.75 -17.26 28.30
CA ASP A 58 -20.84 -17.14 29.27
C ASP A 58 -21.02 -15.72 29.79
N LYS A 59 -20.00 -14.87 29.66
CA LYS A 59 -19.97 -13.53 30.27
C LYS A 59 -20.21 -12.38 29.30
N SER A 60 -20.01 -12.58 28.00
CA SER A 60 -20.08 -11.46 27.04
C SER A 60 -20.23 -11.91 25.59
N LYS A 61 -21.42 -12.39 25.21
CA LYS A 61 -21.73 -12.84 23.84
C LYS A 61 -21.46 -11.76 22.80
N PHE A 62 -21.91 -10.52 23.03
CA PHE A 62 -21.69 -9.40 22.11
C PHE A 62 -20.21 -9.08 21.89
N TYR A 63 -19.45 -8.88 22.98
CA TYR A 63 -18.03 -8.53 22.87
C TYR A 63 -17.19 -9.64 22.25
N ARG A 64 -17.55 -10.90 22.48
CA ARG A 64 -16.91 -12.05 21.83
C ARG A 64 -17.21 -12.07 20.34
N TRP A 65 -18.48 -11.93 19.97
CA TRP A 65 -18.89 -11.87 18.56
C TRP A 65 -18.17 -10.74 17.82
N LEU A 66 -18.22 -9.51 18.35
CA LEU A 66 -17.56 -8.34 17.75
C LEU A 66 -16.04 -8.54 17.63
N SER A 67 -15.39 -9.02 18.69
CA SER A 67 -13.93 -9.21 18.67
C SER A 67 -13.49 -10.34 17.73
N LEU A 68 -14.39 -11.27 17.38
CA LEU A 68 -14.11 -12.34 16.41
C LEU A 68 -14.41 -11.87 14.99
N THR A 69 -15.55 -11.20 14.77
CA THR A 69 -15.99 -10.79 13.43
C THR A 69 -15.13 -9.68 12.85
N THR A 70 -14.69 -8.71 13.66
CA THR A 70 -13.83 -7.61 13.18
C THR A 70 -12.52 -8.09 12.53
N PRO A 71 -11.64 -8.86 13.20
CA PRO A 71 -10.39 -9.29 12.59
C PRO A 71 -10.61 -10.29 11.45
N VAL A 72 -11.66 -11.10 11.48
CA VAL A 72 -12.00 -12.01 10.36
C VAL A 72 -12.41 -11.20 9.13
N LEU A 73 -13.25 -10.18 9.29
CA LEU A 73 -13.64 -9.31 8.19
C LEU A 73 -12.44 -8.54 7.62
N LEU A 74 -11.57 -8.00 8.50
CA LEU A 74 -10.32 -7.36 8.08
C LEU A 74 -9.43 -8.34 7.33
N ALA A 75 -9.32 -9.60 7.77
CA ALA A 75 -8.56 -10.64 7.07
C ALA A 75 -9.10 -10.86 5.66
N VAL A 76 -10.43 -11.00 5.51
CA VAL A 76 -11.08 -11.18 4.20
C VAL A 76 -10.77 -10.00 3.27
N ILE A 77 -10.87 -8.76 3.76
CA ILE A 77 -10.54 -7.57 2.99
C ILE A 77 -9.05 -7.55 2.60
N LEU A 78 -8.17 -7.99 3.50
CA LEU A 78 -6.71 -8.02 3.28
C LEU A 78 -6.24 -9.11 2.30
N ILE A 79 -7.07 -10.11 1.99
CA ILE A 79 -6.72 -11.18 1.03
C ILE A 79 -6.38 -10.59 -0.34
N ILE A 80 -7.22 -9.70 -0.89
CA ILE A 80 -7.01 -9.12 -2.22
C ILE A 80 -5.67 -8.37 -2.32
N PRO A 81 -5.36 -7.37 -1.46
CA PRO A 81 -4.09 -6.66 -1.55
C PRO A 81 -2.90 -7.56 -1.23
N THR A 82 -3.07 -8.60 -0.39
CA THR A 82 -2.03 -9.61 -0.14
C THR A 82 -1.70 -10.41 -1.40
N ILE A 83 -2.71 -10.91 -2.10
CA ILE A 83 -2.55 -11.64 -3.36
C ILE A 83 -1.88 -10.73 -4.40
N GLN A 84 -2.30 -9.46 -4.49
CA GLN A 84 -1.68 -8.49 -5.39
C GLN A 84 -0.18 -8.36 -5.10
N VAL A 85 0.22 -8.17 -3.84
CA VAL A 85 1.65 -8.01 -3.49
C VAL A 85 2.45 -9.30 -3.72
N LEU A 86 1.86 -10.48 -3.49
CA LEU A 86 2.57 -11.75 -3.65
C LEU A 86 2.71 -12.20 -5.10
N LEU A 87 1.70 -11.94 -5.94
CA LEU A 87 1.71 -12.36 -7.35
C LEU A 87 2.37 -11.33 -8.27
N THR A 88 2.40 -10.05 -7.87
CA THR A 88 3.02 -9.01 -8.69
C THR A 88 4.54 -9.10 -8.58
N LYS A 89 5.20 -9.59 -9.63
CA LYS A 89 6.65 -9.43 -9.76
C LYS A 89 6.94 -8.04 -10.30
N GLU A 90 7.80 -7.32 -9.60
CA GLU A 90 8.31 -6.01 -10.00
C GLU A 90 9.73 -6.19 -10.56
N GLU A 91 9.89 -6.00 -11.86
CA GLU A 91 11.20 -5.97 -12.51
C GLU A 91 11.62 -4.51 -12.72
N LYS A 92 12.76 -4.12 -12.16
CA LYS A 92 13.27 -2.76 -12.36
C LYS A 92 13.84 -2.66 -13.78
N LEU A 93 13.24 -1.82 -14.61
CA LEU A 93 13.73 -1.55 -15.96
C LEU A 93 14.86 -0.53 -15.94
N MET A 94 14.66 0.60 -15.25
CA MET A 94 15.65 1.66 -15.20
C MET A 94 15.50 2.57 -13.97
N SER A 95 16.55 3.35 -13.74
CA SER A 95 16.61 4.42 -12.75
C SER A 95 17.03 5.68 -13.47
N THR A 96 16.32 6.79 -13.27
CA THR A 96 16.69 8.07 -13.86
C THR A 96 16.62 9.16 -12.80
N SER A 97 17.55 10.11 -12.86
CA SER A 97 17.60 11.25 -11.95
C SER A 97 17.38 12.53 -12.74
N SER A 98 16.77 13.54 -12.10
CA SER A 98 16.59 14.85 -12.70
C SER A 98 17.94 15.50 -13.02
N PRO A 99 17.99 16.42 -14.00
CA PRO A 99 19.22 17.15 -14.35
C PRO A 99 19.92 17.87 -13.18
N ASP A 100 19.16 18.24 -12.15
CA ASP A 100 19.65 18.88 -10.92
C ASP A 100 19.80 17.90 -9.74
N GLU A 101 19.65 16.60 -10.00
CA GLU A 101 19.73 15.50 -9.03
C GLU A 101 18.73 15.58 -7.85
N SER A 102 17.78 16.52 -7.90
CA SER A 102 16.77 16.70 -6.85
C SER A 102 15.75 15.56 -6.76
N TYR A 103 15.52 14.83 -7.86
CA TYR A 103 14.56 13.73 -7.93
C TYR A 103 15.17 12.49 -8.57
N THR A 104 14.90 11.33 -7.97
CA THR A 104 15.18 10.02 -8.58
C THR A 104 13.89 9.26 -8.79
N VAL A 105 13.66 8.82 -10.04
CA VAL A 105 12.51 8.02 -10.44
C VAL A 105 12.99 6.65 -10.88
N ASN A 106 12.36 5.61 -10.32
CA ASN A 106 12.57 4.23 -10.72
C ASN A 106 11.40 3.79 -11.58
N VAL A 107 11.69 3.16 -12.70
CA VAL A 107 10.68 2.62 -13.60
C VAL A 107 10.71 1.10 -13.52
N TYR A 108 9.55 0.52 -13.25
CA TYR A 108 9.34 -0.91 -13.04
C TYR A 108 8.36 -1.45 -14.07
N GLN A 109 8.56 -2.70 -14.46
CA GLN A 109 7.56 -3.52 -15.12
C GLN A 109 6.93 -4.45 -14.09
N LYS A 110 5.62 -4.32 -13.88
CA LYS A 110 4.83 -5.23 -13.06
C LYS A 110 4.31 -6.36 -13.93
N SER A 111 4.54 -7.60 -13.53
CA SER A 111 3.89 -8.75 -14.15
C SER A 111 2.56 -9.00 -13.43
N ASN A 112 1.46 -8.97 -14.21
CA ASN A 112 0.11 -9.35 -13.78
C ASN A 112 -0.71 -8.26 -13.04
N PRO A 113 -1.39 -7.35 -13.78
CA PRO A 113 -1.34 -7.17 -15.23
C PRO A 113 -0.01 -6.55 -15.67
N LYS A 114 0.40 -6.79 -16.93
CA LYS A 114 1.61 -6.16 -17.49
C LYS A 114 1.42 -4.64 -17.47
N ALA A 115 2.13 -3.96 -16.57
CA ALA A 115 2.01 -2.52 -16.39
C ALA A 115 3.40 -1.89 -16.18
N LEU A 116 3.61 -0.74 -16.81
CA LEU A 116 4.74 0.12 -16.54
C LEU A 116 4.38 1.00 -15.35
N VAL A 117 5.22 1.02 -14.32
CA VAL A 117 5.00 1.83 -13.12
C VAL A 117 6.24 2.68 -12.85
N ALA A 118 6.05 3.99 -12.78
CA ALA A 118 7.06 4.91 -12.33
C ALA A 118 6.85 5.22 -10.85
N GLU A 119 7.88 5.01 -10.03
CA GLU A 119 7.81 5.22 -8.59
C GLU A 119 8.99 6.07 -8.11
N ARG A 120 8.71 6.98 -7.18
CA ARG A 120 9.72 7.68 -6.39
C ARG A 120 9.87 6.98 -5.04
N LYS A 121 11.10 6.68 -4.65
CA LYS A 121 11.42 6.18 -3.32
C LYS A 121 11.62 7.33 -2.36
N GLY A 122 11.00 7.24 -1.19
CA GLY A 122 11.20 8.16 -0.07
C GLY A 122 12.06 7.51 1.00
N PRO A 123 12.10 8.11 2.20
CA PRO A 123 12.79 7.53 3.35
C PRO A 123 12.21 6.14 3.70
N LEU A 124 13.08 5.21 4.10
CA LEU A 124 12.72 3.85 4.54
C LEU A 124 11.93 3.06 3.48
N TRP A 125 10.66 2.77 3.74
CA TRP A 125 9.75 2.02 2.87
C TRP A 125 8.76 2.91 2.13
N PHE A 126 8.93 4.23 2.20
CA PHE A 126 7.98 5.15 1.58
C PHE A 126 8.13 5.07 0.07
N LYS A 127 6.99 4.94 -0.61
CA LYS A 127 6.94 4.87 -2.07
C LYS A 127 5.81 5.75 -2.57
N GLN A 128 6.04 6.47 -3.65
CA GLN A 128 4.99 7.22 -4.33
C GLN A 128 4.87 6.72 -5.78
N HIS A 129 3.69 6.24 -6.15
CA HIS A 129 3.40 5.88 -7.54
C HIS A 129 3.10 7.16 -8.33
N LEU A 130 3.98 7.47 -9.29
CA LEU A 130 3.88 8.68 -10.11
C LEU A 130 3.03 8.44 -11.37
N TYR A 131 3.13 7.24 -11.93
CA TYR A 131 2.48 6.91 -13.20
C TYR A 131 2.31 5.41 -13.35
N VAL A 132 1.20 5.00 -13.97
CA VAL A 132 0.88 3.61 -14.30
C VAL A 132 0.33 3.57 -15.73
N GLU A 133 1.00 2.82 -16.61
CA GLU A 133 0.53 2.58 -17.97
C GLU A 133 0.34 1.08 -18.19
N ARG A 134 -0.81 0.70 -18.76
CA ARG A 134 -1.11 -0.69 -19.12
C ARG A 134 -0.85 -0.86 -20.62
N ASN A 135 -0.41 -2.05 -21.02
CA ASN A 135 -0.20 -2.41 -22.43
C ASN A 135 0.80 -1.49 -23.16
N PHE A 136 2.02 -1.38 -22.64
CA PHE A 136 3.11 -0.68 -23.31
C PHE A 136 3.92 -1.62 -24.21
N GLU A 137 4.33 -1.15 -25.39
CA GLU A 137 5.25 -1.87 -26.28
C GLU A 137 6.71 -1.46 -26.04
N HIS A 138 6.94 -0.16 -25.89
CA HIS A 138 8.25 0.45 -25.68
C HIS A 138 8.21 1.40 -24.49
N VAL A 139 9.37 1.64 -23.88
CA VAL A 139 9.53 2.55 -22.74
C VAL A 139 10.53 3.64 -23.12
N ILE A 140 10.02 4.85 -23.31
CA ILE A 140 10.83 6.05 -23.56
C ILE A 140 10.71 6.94 -22.34
N VAL A 141 11.83 7.27 -21.70
CA VAL A 141 11.87 8.10 -20.50
C VAL A 141 12.81 9.27 -20.74
N GLN A 142 12.31 10.50 -20.66
CA GLN A 142 13.06 11.72 -20.91
C GLN A 142 12.70 12.80 -19.90
N TRP A 143 13.70 13.51 -19.39
CA TRP A 143 13.47 14.69 -18.56
C TRP A 143 13.27 15.91 -19.45
N ILE A 144 12.14 16.61 -19.28
CA ILE A 144 11.88 17.89 -19.97
C ILE A 144 12.48 19.03 -19.16
N THR A 145 12.35 18.96 -17.83
CA THR A 145 12.90 19.92 -16.87
C THR A 145 13.39 19.20 -15.62
N SER A 146 13.92 19.92 -14.63
CA SER A 146 14.28 19.35 -13.33
C SER A 146 13.12 18.65 -12.61
N HIS A 147 11.88 19.01 -12.89
CA HIS A 147 10.70 18.52 -12.17
C HIS A 147 9.65 17.87 -13.08
N GLN A 148 9.85 17.87 -14.40
CA GLN A 148 8.95 17.24 -15.36
C GLN A 148 9.63 16.07 -16.04
N LEU A 149 9.03 14.89 -15.85
CA LEU A 149 9.46 13.64 -16.45
C LEU A 149 8.44 13.24 -17.52
N GLN A 150 8.90 13.04 -18.74
CA GLN A 150 8.11 12.44 -19.79
C GLN A 150 8.35 10.93 -19.80
N ILE A 151 7.27 10.17 -19.72
CA ILE A 151 7.26 8.72 -19.93
C ILE A 151 6.34 8.46 -21.10
N ASN A 152 6.88 7.93 -22.18
CA ASN A 152 6.20 7.76 -23.46
C ASN A 152 5.58 9.09 -23.94
N GLN A 153 4.25 9.14 -24.09
CA GLN A 153 3.52 10.34 -24.51
C GLN A 153 2.97 11.16 -23.31
N HIS A 154 3.26 10.77 -22.08
CA HIS A 154 2.72 11.39 -20.88
C HIS A 154 3.77 12.20 -20.13
N VAL A 155 3.45 13.47 -19.84
CA VAL A 155 4.28 14.36 -19.03
C VAL A 155 3.79 14.36 -17.59
N ILE A 156 4.69 14.04 -16.66
CA ILE A 156 4.44 13.94 -15.23
C ILE A 156 5.18 15.09 -14.54
N ASP A 157 4.45 15.95 -13.84
CA ASP A 157 5.02 17.01 -13.00
C ASP A 157 5.19 16.47 -11.56
N LEU A 158 6.44 16.29 -11.14
CA LEU A 158 6.81 15.73 -9.84
C LEU A 158 6.47 16.66 -8.67
N ARG A 159 6.22 17.95 -8.93
CA ARG A 159 5.72 18.89 -7.91
C ARG A 159 4.22 18.74 -7.67
N LYS A 160 3.48 18.28 -8.69
CA LYS A 160 2.03 18.08 -8.63
C LYS A 160 1.64 16.65 -8.27
N ALA A 161 2.58 15.71 -8.30
CA ALA A 161 2.33 14.33 -7.90
C ALA A 161 1.92 14.27 -6.41
N GLY A 162 0.66 13.91 -6.15
CA GLY A 162 0.04 13.95 -4.82
C GLY A 162 -0.79 15.21 -4.53
N HIS A 163 -1.13 16.02 -5.53
CA HIS A 163 -2.17 17.03 -5.41
C HIS A 163 -3.43 16.56 -6.14
N ALA A 164 -4.58 16.56 -5.45
CA ALA A 164 -5.87 16.28 -6.08
C ALA A 164 -6.08 17.22 -7.27
N LYS A 165 -6.38 16.66 -8.44
CA LYS A 165 -6.84 17.42 -9.61
C LYS A 165 -8.26 17.93 -9.37
#